data_AF-A0A6G1WCV5-F1
#
_entry.id   AF-A0A6G1WCV5-F1
#
_cell.length_a   1.000
_cell.length_b   1.000
_cell.length_c   1.000
_cell.angle_alpha   90.00
_cell.angle_beta   90.00
_cell.angle_gamma   90.00
#
_symmetry.space_group_name_H-M   'P 1'
#
loop_
_entity.id
_entity.type
_entity.pdbx_description
1 polymer ?
#
loop_
_entity_poly.entity_id
_entity_poly.type
_entity_poly.pdbx_seq_one_letter_code
_entity_poly.pdbx_strand_id
1 'polypeptide(L)' 'MTILVIADFLEGKDGKVLAPATLNTVAAAGKIGGDINVL' A
#
# COMPACT_ATOMS: atom_id res chain seq x y z
N MET A 1 -2.27 -17.71 3.25
CA MET A 1 -1.13 -17.04 2.58
C MET A 1 -1.23 -15.56 2.93
N THR A 2 -0.12 -14.94 3.33
CA THR A 2 -0.12 -13.58 3.86
C THR A 2 0.79 -12.71 3.02
N ILE A 3 0.31 -11.53 2.64
CA ILE A 3 1.02 -10.55 1.83
C ILE A 3 1.25 -9.30 2.68
N LEU A 4 2.51 -8.86 2.74
CA LEU A 4 2.89 -7.62 3.40
C LEU A 4 3.14 -6.55 2.34
N VAL A 5 2.37 -5.47 2.38
CA VAL A 5 2.56 -4.28 1.55
C VAL A 5 3.18 -3.19 2.41
N ILE A 6 4.36 -2.71 2.03
CA ILE A 6 5.00 -1.56 2.69
C ILE A 6 4.45 -0.29 2.05
N ALA A 7 3.87 0.57 2.88
CA ALA A 7 3.32 1.84 2.45
C ALA A 7 4.45 2.81 2.09
N ASP A 8 4.25 3.51 0.99
CA ASP A 8 5.11 4.58 0.54
C ASP A 8 4.38 5.90 0.77
N PHE A 9 5.15 6.94 1.07
CA PHE A 9 4.62 8.25 1.43
C PHE A 9 5.37 9.34 0.67
N LEU A 10 4.60 10.27 0.14
CA LEU A 10 5.10 11.49 -0.48
C LEU A 10 5.00 12.65 0.50
N GLU A 11 5.87 13.64 0.35
CA GLU A 11 5.65 14.92 1.03
C GLU A 11 4.51 15.68 0.36
N GLY A 12 3.47 15.97 1.14
CA GLY A 12 2.33 16.78 0.75
C GLY A 12 2.27 18.09 1.52
N LYS A 13 1.28 18.91 1.16
CA LYS A 13 1.12 20.27 1.69
C LYS A 13 0.93 20.33 3.21
N ASP A 14 0.34 19.28 3.79
CA ASP A 14 0.00 19.18 5.21
C ASP A 14 0.77 18.05 5.93
N GLY A 15 1.86 17.54 5.34
CA GLY A 15 2.68 16.47 5.88
C GLY A 15 2.81 15.27 4.95
N LYS A 16 3.13 14.09 5.50
CA LYS A 16 3.27 12.85 4.71
C LYS A 16 1.90 12.38 4.22
N VAL A 17 1.78 12.19 2.90
CA VAL A 17 0.57 11.69 2.24
C VAL A 17 0.88 10.32 1.63
N LEU A 18 -0.06 9.39 1.71
CA LEU A 18 0.11 8.07 1.13
C LEU A 18 0.34 8.17 -0.39
N ALA A 19 1.40 7.53 -0.88
CA ALA A 19 1.70 7.50 -2.29
C ALA A 19 0.61 6.70 -3.04
N PRO A 20 0.10 7.18 -4.18
CA PRO A 20 -0.87 6.41 -4.99
C PRO A 20 -0.35 5.04 -5.40
N ALA A 21 0.97 4.88 -5.53
CA ALA A 21 1.62 3.61 -5.81
C ALA A 21 1.29 2.54 -4.76
N THR A 22 1.13 2.90 -3.49
CA THR A 22 0.74 1.96 -2.43
C THR A 22 -0.65 1.37 -2.68
N LEU A 23 -1.61 2.18 -3.13
CA LEU A 23 -2.96 1.69 -3.45
C LEU A 23 -2.94 0.70 -4.63
N ASN A 24 -2.11 0.97 -5.64
CA ASN A 24 -1.92 0.03 -6.76
C ASN A 24 -1.33 -1.30 -6.28
N THR A 25 -0.36 -1.25 -5.37
CA THR A 25 0.26 -2.45 -4.80
C THR A 25 -0.74 -3.25 -3.95
N VAL A 26 -1.58 -2.60 -3.15
CA VAL A 26 -2.67 -3.27 -2.41
C VAL A 26 -3.67 -3.91 -3.38
N ALA A 27 -4.06 -3.21 -4.45
CA ALA A 27 -4.96 -3.77 -5.45
C ALA A 27 -4.34 -4.98 -6.18
N ALA A 28 -3.04 -4.96 -6.46
CA ALA A 28 -2.31 -6.09 -7.03
C ALA A 28 -2.25 -7.27 -6.05
N ALA A 29 -1.96 -7.01 -4.76
CA ALA A 29 -1.98 -8.03 -3.71
C ALA A 29 -3.37 -8.68 -3.57
N GLY A 30 -4.45 -7.89 -3.70
CA GLY A 30 -5.83 -8.40 -3.73
C GLY A 30 -6.10 -9.40 -4.85
N LYS A 31 -5.43 -9.26 -6.00
CA LYS A 31 -5.55 -10.21 -7.12
C LYS A 31 -4.79 -11.50 -6.90
N ILE A 32 -3.71 -11.49 -6.10
CA ILE A 32 -2.94 -12.68 -5.75
C ILE A 32 -3.74 -13.57 -4.78
N GLY A 33 -4.54 -12.95 -3.91
CA GLY A 33 -5.35 -13.63 -2.91
C GLY A 33 -4.58 -13.99 -1.64
N GLY A 34 -5.27 -13.93 -0.49
CA GLY A 34 -4.68 -14.08 0.84
C GLY A 34 -4.92 -12.84 1.72
N ASP A 35 -4.40 -12.89 2.94
CA ASP A 35 -4.53 -11.79 3.90
C ASP A 35 -3.51 -10.70 3.61
N ILE A 36 -3.97 -9.44 3.52
CA ILE A 36 -3.12 -8.29 3.19
C ILE A 36 -2.91 -7.45 4.44
N ASN A 37 -1.65 -7.28 4.84
CA ASN A 37 -1.24 -6.34 5.88
C ASN A 37 -0.53 -5.16 5.22
N VAL A 38 -0.86 -3.94 5.64
CA VAL A 38 -0.21 -2.71 5.16
C VAL A 38 0.52 -2.07 6.32
N LEU A 39 1.82 -1.79 6.16
CA LEU A 39 2.70 -1.24 7.20
C LEU A 39 3.31 0.10 6.77
#